data_AF-A0A2K3LEB2-F1
#
_entry.id   AF-A0A2K3LEB2-F1
#
_cell.length_a   1.000
_cell.length_b   1.000
_cell.length_c   1.000
_cell.angle_alpha   90.00
_cell.angle_beta   90.00
_cell.angle_gamma   90.00
#
_symmetry.space_group_name_H-M   'P 1'
#
loop_
_entity.id
_entity.type
_entity.pdbx_description
1 polymer ?
#
loop_
_entity_poly.entity_id
_entity_poly.type
_entity_poly.pdbx_seq_one_letter_code
_entity_poly.pdbx_strand_id
1 'polypeptide(L)'
;MLESGVRPYSILLNRLVNNAGISGAHVDGEALADAKTAANGGQIDWRKVIIQSYEQTEAGIKTNYYGPKELTKALIPLLQLSSSPKVVNVSSSMGKLEGIPDGWPKEVLSDVENLTEEKIDE
;
A
#
# COMPACT_ATOMS: atom_id res chain seq x y z
N MET A 1 -39.65 -32.10 19.36
CA MET A 1 -39.21 -31.33 18.18
C MET A 1 -38.49 -30.09 18.69
N LEU A 2 -37.16 -30.12 18.73
CA LEU A 2 -36.34 -28.97 19.12
C LEU A 2 -35.17 -28.90 18.16
N GLU A 3 -35.25 -28.03 17.16
CA GLU A 3 -34.07 -27.48 16.50
C GLU A 3 -34.26 -25.98 16.36
N SER A 4 -34.07 -25.27 17.48
CA SER A 4 -33.74 -23.84 17.44
C SER A 4 -32.31 -23.71 16.93
N GLY A 5 -32.14 -23.78 15.61
CA GLY A 5 -30.87 -23.63 14.91
C GLY A 5 -30.36 -22.18 14.98
N VAL A 6 -29.84 -21.78 16.14
CA VAL A 6 -28.92 -20.65 16.21
C VAL A 6 -27.65 -21.11 15.51
N ARG A 7 -27.45 -20.70 14.25
CA ARG A 7 -26.16 -20.89 13.57
C ARG A 7 -25.10 -20.25 14.47
N PRO A 8 -24.11 -21.00 14.98
CA PRO A 8 -23.05 -20.39 15.75
C PRO A 8 -22.42 -19.31 14.87
N TYR A 9 -22.23 -18.11 15.42
CA TYR A 9 -21.46 -17.07 14.76
C TYR A 9 -20.04 -17.60 14.55
N SER A 10 -19.79 -18.21 13.39
CA SER A 10 -18.42 -18.41 12.93
C SER A 10 -17.87 -17.03 12.64
N ILE A 11 -16.77 -16.67 13.32
CA ILE A 11 -16.03 -15.45 12.99
C ILE A 11 -15.44 -15.69 11.60
N LEU A 12 -16.12 -15.15 10.60
CA LEU A 12 -15.78 -15.30 9.19
C LEU A 12 -15.41 -13.91 8.67
N LEU A 13 -14.26 -13.79 8.01
CA LEU A 13 -13.82 -12.52 7.43
C LEU A 13 -14.15 -12.50 5.94
N ASN A 14 -15.13 -11.69 5.53
CA ASN A 14 -15.51 -11.59 4.12
C ASN A 14 -14.67 -10.56 3.36
N ARG A 15 -14.23 -9.50 4.04
CA ARG A 15 -13.55 -8.37 3.42
C ARG A 15 -12.41 -7.91 4.31
N LEU A 16 -11.22 -7.78 3.73
CA LEU A 16 -10.08 -7.10 4.31
C LEU A 16 -9.76 -5.89 3.44
N VAL A 17 -9.73 -4.71 4.04
CA VAL A 17 -9.34 -3.47 3.35
C VAL A 17 -8.07 -2.95 4.00
N ASN A 18 -6.94 -3.11 3.29
CA ASN A 18 -5.65 -2.58 3.69
C ASN A 18 -5.56 -1.11 3.29
N ASN A 19 -6.12 -0.24 4.13
CA ASN A 19 -6.18 1.22 3.93
C ASN A 19 -5.11 2.00 4.71
N ALA A 20 -4.59 1.42 5.79
CA ALA A 20 -3.59 2.11 6.61
C ALA A 20 -2.35 2.43 5.75
N GLY A 21 -1.96 3.70 5.75
CA GLY A 21 -0.82 4.18 4.97
C GLY A 21 -0.35 5.56 5.40
N ILE A 22 0.94 5.80 5.25
CA ILE A 22 1.58 7.11 5.48
C ILE A 22 2.40 7.52 4.25
N SER A 23 2.74 8.80 4.10
CA SER A 23 3.47 9.29 2.92
C SER A 23 4.88 8.71 2.78
N GLY A 24 5.51 8.33 3.89
CA GLY A 24 6.92 7.91 3.91
C GLY A 24 7.91 9.05 3.64
N ALA A 25 7.42 10.29 3.59
CA ALA A 25 8.21 11.49 3.35
C ALA A 25 7.50 12.72 3.92
N HIS A 26 8.26 13.78 4.18
CA HIS A 26 7.74 15.07 4.59
C HIS A 26 7.47 15.96 3.38
N VAL A 27 6.49 16.85 3.50
CA VAL A 27 6.19 17.88 2.51
C VAL A 27 6.59 19.21 3.14
N ASP A 28 7.55 19.89 2.53
CA ASP A 28 7.90 21.25 2.92
C ASP A 28 6.73 22.19 2.59
N GLY A 29 6.13 22.76 3.63
CA GLY A 29 4.95 23.61 3.51
C GLY A 29 5.24 24.95 2.82
N GLU A 30 6.42 25.52 3.05
CA GLU A 30 6.84 26.77 2.43
C GLU A 30 7.16 26.53 0.95
N ALA A 31 7.95 25.49 0.65
CA ALA A 31 8.25 25.12 -0.73
C ALA A 31 6.98 24.74 -1.51
N LEU A 32 5.99 24.12 -0.86
CA LEU A 32 4.69 23.82 -1.49
C LEU A 32 3.91 25.11 -1.78
N ALA A 33 3.91 26.08 -0.86
CA ALA A 33 3.21 27.35 -1.05
C ALA A 33 3.84 28.17 -2.20
N ASP A 34 5.17 28.21 -2.25
CA ASP A 34 5.92 28.85 -3.32
C ASP A 34 5.68 28.14 -4.66
N ALA A 35 5.74 26.81 -4.68
CA ALA A 35 5.49 26.03 -5.88
C ALA A 35 4.05 26.20 -6.39
N LYS A 36 3.05 26.27 -5.51
CA LYS A 36 1.66 26.55 -5.89
C LYS A 36 1.50 27.93 -6.50
N THR A 37 2.14 28.93 -5.91
CA THR A 37 2.11 30.31 -6.42
C THR A 37 2.77 30.39 -7.79
N ALA A 38 3.96 29.80 -7.93
CA ALA A 38 4.70 29.77 -9.19
C ALA A 38 3.99 28.95 -10.29
N ALA A 39 3.35 27.83 -9.93
CA ALA A 39 2.64 27.00 -10.89
C ALA A 39 1.38 27.67 -11.43
N ASN A 40 0.75 28.60 -10.68
CA ASN A 40 -0.47 29.32 -11.08
C ASN A 40 -1.57 28.39 -11.63
N GLY A 41 -1.84 27.28 -10.92
CA GLY A 41 -2.78 26.23 -11.34
C GLY A 41 -2.19 25.15 -12.26
N GLY A 42 -0.91 25.25 -12.61
CA GLY A 42 -0.14 24.24 -13.34
C GLY A 42 0.37 23.09 -12.46
N GLN A 43 1.24 22.25 -13.04
CA GLN A 43 1.85 21.12 -12.33
C GLN A 43 2.89 21.57 -11.31
N ILE A 44 2.88 20.93 -10.15
CA ILE A 44 3.88 21.10 -9.10
C ILE A 44 4.99 20.08 -9.32
N ASP A 45 6.24 20.54 -9.35
CA ASP A 45 7.41 19.66 -9.31
C ASP A 45 7.62 19.14 -7.87
N TRP A 46 6.99 18.01 -7.57
CA TRP A 46 7.01 17.40 -6.25
C TRP A 46 8.41 17.06 -5.74
N ARG A 47 9.41 16.93 -6.63
CA ARG A 47 10.81 16.69 -6.22
C ARG A 47 11.41 17.82 -5.42
N LYS A 48 10.90 19.05 -5.58
CA LYS A 48 11.37 20.25 -4.86
C LYS A 48 10.64 20.49 -3.54
N VAL A 49 9.57 19.74 -3.30
CA VAL A 49 8.66 19.93 -2.17
C VAL A 49 8.74 18.77 -1.19
N ILE A 50 9.06 17.58 -1.68
CA ILE A 50 9.17 16.38 -0.85
C ILE A 50 10.57 16.32 -0.23
N ILE A 51 10.62 16.24 1.10
CA ILE A 51 11.81 15.98 1.89
C ILE A 51 11.76 14.52 2.35
N GLN A 52 12.81 13.76 2.06
CA GLN A 52 12.92 12.35 2.42
C GLN A 52 13.98 12.17 3.50
N SER A 53 13.59 11.55 4.62
CA SER A 53 14.54 11.00 5.59
C SER A 53 14.50 9.48 5.54
N TYR A 54 15.58 8.83 5.99
CA TYR A 54 15.62 7.38 6.09
C TYR A 54 14.52 6.85 7.02
N GLU A 55 14.35 7.46 8.19
CA GLU A 55 13.36 7.02 9.19
C GLU A 55 11.93 7.12 8.66
N GLN A 56 11.60 8.19 7.93
CA GLN A 56 10.28 8.36 7.33
C GLN A 56 10.06 7.36 6.21
N THR A 57 11.08 7.13 5.37
CA THR A 57 11.01 6.16 4.27
C THR A 57 10.81 4.75 4.82
N GLU A 58 11.59 4.37 5.84
CA GLU A 58 11.49 3.09 6.52
C GLU A 58 10.11 2.89 7.17
N ALA A 59 9.60 3.90 7.88
CA ALA A 59 8.26 3.86 8.46
C ALA A 59 7.17 3.73 7.38
N GLY A 60 7.36 4.40 6.24
CA GLY A 60 6.49 4.30 5.07
C GLY A 60 6.44 2.89 4.50
N ILE A 61 7.59 2.26 4.28
CA ILE A 61 7.69 0.87 3.78
C ILE A 61 7.07 -0.10 4.80
N LYS A 62 7.39 0.04 6.09
CA LYS A 62 6.81 -0.78 7.16
C LYS A 62 5.29 -0.69 7.21
N THR A 63 4.74 0.52 7.07
CA THR A 63 3.28 0.74 7.15
C THR A 63 2.56 0.34 5.87
N ASN A 64 3.08 0.73 4.71
CA ASN A 64 2.35 0.63 3.44
C ASN A 64 2.57 -0.71 2.71
N TYR A 65 3.69 -1.38 2.95
CA TYR A 65 4.03 -2.66 2.31
C TYR A 65 3.97 -3.81 3.31
N TYR A 66 4.85 -3.81 4.33
CA TYR A 66 4.91 -4.91 5.29
C TYR A 66 3.64 -5.03 6.15
N GLY A 67 3.01 -3.90 6.54
CA GLY A 67 1.76 -3.89 7.30
C GLY A 67 0.64 -4.70 6.62
N PRO A 68 0.19 -4.31 5.41
CA PRO A 68 -0.78 -5.07 4.63
C PRO A 68 -0.37 -6.51 4.36
N LYS A 69 0.91 -6.77 4.10
CA LYS A 69 1.45 -8.10 3.85
C LYS A 69 1.25 -9.02 5.06
N GLU A 70 1.74 -8.62 6.22
CA GLU A 70 1.68 -9.41 7.44
C GLU A 70 0.25 -9.54 7.98
N LEU A 71 -0.54 -8.45 7.92
CA LEU A 71 -1.95 -8.49 8.31
C LEU A 71 -2.75 -9.44 7.41
N THR A 72 -2.53 -9.39 6.10
CA THR A 72 -3.21 -10.29 5.16
C THR A 72 -2.82 -11.73 5.45
N LYS A 73 -1.53 -12.04 5.60
CA LYS A 73 -1.05 -13.39 5.95
C LYS A 73 -1.72 -13.92 7.23
N ALA A 74 -1.75 -13.11 8.29
CA ALA A 74 -2.37 -13.47 9.56
C ALA A 74 -3.88 -13.74 9.45
N LEU A 75 -4.57 -13.09 8.51
CA LEU A 75 -6.03 -13.17 8.34
C LEU A 75 -6.47 -14.14 7.24
N ILE A 76 -5.54 -14.74 6.46
CA ILE A 76 -5.85 -15.78 5.47
C ILE A 76 -6.75 -16.89 6.04
N PRO A 77 -6.49 -17.46 7.24
CA PRO A 77 -7.34 -18.53 7.78
C PRO A 77 -8.81 -18.11 7.94
N LEU A 78 -9.06 -16.86 8.34
CA LEU A 78 -10.43 -16.33 8.50
C LEU A 78 -11.07 -15.96 7.16
N LEU A 79 -10.27 -15.51 6.20
CA LEU A 79 -10.71 -15.24 4.82
C LEU A 79 -11.14 -16.53 4.11
N GLN A 80 -10.41 -17.64 4.33
CA GLN A 80 -10.72 -18.94 3.72
C GLN A 80 -12.05 -19.55 4.21
N LEU A 81 -12.58 -19.09 5.35
CA LEU A 81 -13.92 -19.48 5.82
C LEU A 81 -15.05 -18.79 5.03
N SER A 82 -14.75 -17.73 4.28
CA SER A 82 -15.72 -17.05 3.42
C SER A 82 -15.92 -17.80 2.12
N SER A 83 -17.17 -17.84 1.63
CA SER A 83 -17.47 -18.31 0.28
C SER A 83 -17.09 -17.31 -0.82
N SER A 84 -16.79 -16.06 -0.46
CA SER A 84 -16.38 -15.00 -1.40
C SER A 84 -15.46 -13.97 -0.72
N PRO A 85 -14.25 -14.38 -0.28
CA PRO A 85 -13.32 -13.47 0.38
C PRO A 85 -12.83 -12.41 -0.60
N LYS A 86 -12.71 -11.17 -0.12
CA LYS A 86 -12.12 -10.06 -0.89
C LYS A 86 -11.06 -9.35 -0.06
N VAL A 87 -9.86 -9.24 -0.62
CA VAL A 87 -8.79 -8.37 -0.11
C VAL A 87 -8.68 -7.18 -1.03
N VAL A 88 -8.72 -5.97 -0.47
CA VAL A 88 -8.58 -4.71 -1.21
C VAL A 88 -7.40 -3.95 -0.64
N ASN A 89 -6.37 -3.76 -1.46
CA ASN A 89 -5.23 -2.90 -1.12
C ASN A 89 -5.49 -1.49 -1.68
N VAL A 90 -5.51 -0.49 -0.81
CA VAL A 90 -5.65 0.91 -1.23
C VAL A 90 -4.26 1.41 -1.63
N SER A 91 -4.10 1.75 -2.91
CA SER A 91 -2.83 2.22 -3.48
C SER A 91 -2.97 3.64 -4.06
N SER A 92 -1.86 4.17 -4.57
CA SER A 92 -1.76 5.50 -5.19
C SER A 92 -1.36 5.39 -6.65
N SER A 93 -1.80 6.37 -7.46
CA SER A 93 -1.32 6.54 -8.84
C SER A 93 0.20 6.72 -8.94
N MET A 94 0.86 7.15 -7.86
CA MET A 94 2.33 7.24 -7.78
C MET A 94 3.02 5.87 -7.75
N GLY A 95 2.32 4.77 -7.45
CA GLY A 95 2.87 3.42 -7.43
C GLY A 95 2.98 2.76 -8.81
N LYS A 96 2.77 3.50 -9.90
CA LYS A 96 2.90 2.97 -11.26
C LYS A 96 4.37 2.75 -11.63
N LEU A 97 4.63 1.67 -12.37
CA LEU A 97 5.97 1.35 -12.91
C LEU A 97 6.57 2.49 -13.75
N GLU A 98 5.73 3.27 -14.44
CA GLU A 98 6.15 4.44 -15.23
C GLU A 98 6.87 5.51 -14.37
N GLY A 99 6.54 5.59 -13.08
CA GLY A 99 7.14 6.52 -12.13
C GLY A 99 8.43 6.01 -11.48
N ILE A 100 8.79 4.74 -11.70
CA ILE A 100 10.01 4.13 -11.15
C ILE A 100 11.16 4.38 -12.13
N PRO A 101 12.31 4.91 -11.65
CA PRO A 101 13.52 5.02 -12.46
C PRO A 101 13.96 3.67 -13.02
N ASP A 102 14.61 3.68 -14.18
CA ASP A 102 15.17 2.45 -14.75
C ASP A 102 16.26 1.88 -13.83
N GLY A 103 16.42 0.55 -13.88
CA GLY A 103 17.33 -0.21 -13.04
C GLY A 103 16.60 -1.32 -12.27
N TRP A 104 17.33 -1.92 -11.32
CA TRP A 104 16.91 -3.13 -10.62
C TRP A 104 15.47 -3.12 -10.09
N PRO A 105 14.96 -2.08 -9.39
CA PRO A 105 13.60 -2.12 -8.84
C PRO A 105 12.54 -2.24 -9.94
N LYS A 106 12.73 -1.53 -11.06
CA LYS A 106 11.78 -1.54 -12.17
C LYS A 106 11.87 -2.84 -12.95
N GLU A 107 13.08 -3.35 -13.17
CA GLU A 107 13.30 -4.63 -13.84
C GLU A 107 12.60 -5.76 -13.08
N VAL A 108 12.81 -5.87 -11.76
CA VAL A 108 12.15 -6.86 -10.90
C VAL A 108 10.63 -6.71 -10.95
N LEU A 109 10.09 -5.51 -10.72
CA LEU A 109 8.63 -5.31 -10.64
C LEU A 109 7.92 -5.42 -12.00
N SER A 110 8.64 -5.27 -13.10
CA SER A 110 8.09 -5.41 -14.46
C SER A 110 8.08 -6.86 -14.97
N ASP A 111 8.90 -7.73 -14.41
CA ASP A 111 9.00 -9.14 -14.80
C ASP A 111 7.97 -10.00 -14.06
N VAL A 112 6.70 -9.82 -14.45
CA VAL A 112 5.55 -10.49 -13.82
C VAL A 112 5.68 -12.01 -13.81
N GLU A 113 6.28 -12.60 -14.84
CA GLU A 113 6.43 -14.05 -14.99
C GLU A 113 7.44 -14.66 -14.01
N ASN A 114 8.43 -13.87 -13.54
CA ASN A 114 9.47 -14.32 -12.62
C ASN A 114 9.46 -13.59 -11.27
N LEU A 115 8.39 -12.86 -10.95
CA LEU A 115 8.26 -12.09 -9.72
C LEU A 115 8.08 -13.05 -8.52
N THR A 116 8.94 -12.93 -7.51
CA THR A 116 8.83 -13.71 -6.26
C THR A 116 8.85 -12.79 -5.05
N GLU A 117 8.40 -13.30 -3.91
CA GLU A 117 8.40 -12.54 -2.66
C GLU A 117 9.82 -12.15 -2.25
N GLU A 118 10.78 -13.05 -2.42
CA GLU A 118 12.19 -12.84 -2.08
C GLU A 118 12.80 -11.70 -2.88
N LYS A 119 12.51 -11.62 -4.19
CA LYS A 119 13.01 -10.52 -5.04
C LYS A 119 12.43 -9.16 -4.67
N ILE A 120 11.23 -9.13 -4.10
CA ILE A 120 10.58 -7.89 -3.66
C ILE A 120 11.10 -7.45 -2.29
N ASP A 121 11.46 -8.41 -1.43
CA ASP A 121 11.94 -8.17 -0.07
C ASP A 121 13.45 -7.86 0.03
N GLU A 122 14.22 -8.03 -1.05
CA GLU A 122 15.63 -7.62 -1.18
C GLU A 122 15.82 -6.09 -1.15
#